data_AF-A0A447N891-F1
#
_entry.id   AF-A0A447N891-F1
#
_cell.length_a   1.000
_cell.length_b   1.000
_cell.length_c   1.000
_cell.angle_alpha   90.00
_cell.angle_beta   90.00
_cell.angle_gamma   90.00
#
_symmetry.space_group_name_H-M   'P 1'
#
loop_
_entity.id
_entity.type
_entity.pdbx_description
1 polymer ?
#
loop_
_entity_poly.entity_id
_entity_poly.type
_entity_poly.pdbx_seq_one_letter_code
_entity_poly.pdbx_strand_id
1 'polypeptide(L)'
;MSISRRSFLQGVGIGCSACALGAFPPGALARNPIAGINGKTTLTPSLCEMCSFRCPIQAQVVNNKTVFIQGNPSAPQQGTRICARGRERRQPGQ
;
A
#
# COMPACT_ATOMS: atom_id res chain seq x y z
N MET A 1 -53.17 2.19 -20.61
CA MET A 1 -51.73 2.43 -20.41
C MET A 1 -51.14 1.26 -19.64
N SER A 2 -50.34 0.39 -20.26
CA SER A 2 -49.64 -0.69 -19.55
C SER A 2 -48.21 -0.23 -19.26
N ILE A 3 -47.91 0.05 -17.99
CA ILE A 3 -46.56 0.43 -17.57
C ILE A 3 -45.72 -0.86 -17.47
N SER A 4 -44.73 -1.03 -18.34
CA SER A 4 -43.84 -2.19 -18.30
C SER A 4 -42.83 -2.03 -17.18
N ARG A 5 -42.57 -3.10 -16.42
CA ARG A 5 -41.54 -3.16 -15.35
C ARG A 5 -40.19 -2.60 -15.81
N ARG A 6 -39.86 -2.75 -17.09
CA ARG A 6 -38.63 -2.24 -17.70
C ARG A 6 -38.60 -0.71 -17.80
N SER A 7 -39.72 -0.08 -18.14
CA SER A 7 -39.83 1.39 -18.21
C SER A 7 -39.78 2.03 -16.82
N PHE A 8 -40.33 1.34 -15.80
CA PHE A 8 -40.19 1.77 -14.41
C PHE A 8 -38.73 1.72 -13.94
N LEU A 9 -38.04 0.61 -14.17
CA LEU A 9 -36.62 0.46 -13.81
C LEU A 9 -35.70 1.45 -14.56
N GLN A 10 -36.00 1.74 -15.82
CA GLN A 10 -35.28 2.77 -16.58
C GLN A 10 -35.51 4.17 -16.00
N GLY A 11 -36.74 4.52 -15.60
CA GLY A 11 -37.04 5.80 -14.96
C GLY A 11 -36.33 5.98 -13.61
N VAL A 12 -36.33 4.95 -12.77
CA VAL A 12 -35.66 4.97 -11.45
C VAL A 12 -34.13 5.00 -11.60
N GLY A 13 -33.56 4.28 -12.58
CA GLY A 13 -32.12 4.25 -12.82
C GLY A 13 -31.54 5.58 -13.30
N ILE A 14 -32.28 6.32 -14.14
CA ILE A 14 -31.87 7.65 -14.61
C ILE A 14 -31.94 8.67 -13.45
N GLY A 15 -32.97 8.58 -12.59
CA GLY A 15 -33.14 9.49 -11.45
C GLY A 15 -32.02 9.38 -10.40
N CYS A 16 -31.57 8.15 -10.07
CA CYS A 16 -30.49 7.95 -9.11
C CYS A 16 -29.10 8.38 -9.62
N SER A 17 -28.88 8.34 -10.94
CA SER A 17 -27.59 8.68 -11.54
C SER A 17 -27.29 10.18 -11.47
N ALA A 18 -28.32 11.03 -11.50
CA ALA A 18 -28.18 12.48 -11.36
C ALA A 18 -27.68 12.90 -9.96
N CYS A 19 -28.11 12.19 -8.91
CA CYS A 19 -27.69 12.49 -7.54
C CYS A 19 -26.24 12.03 -7.25
N ALA A 20 -25.78 10.96 -7.90
CA ALA A 20 -24.43 10.43 -7.69
C ALA A 20 -23.34 11.33 -8.27
N LEU A 21 -23.61 12.03 -9.37
CA LEU A 21 -22.64 12.93 -10.01
C LEU A 21 -22.48 14.28 -9.29
N GLY A 22 -23.46 14.68 -8.47
CA GLY A 22 -23.40 15.89 -7.65
C GLY A 22 -22.78 15.69 -6.26
N ALA A 23 -22.76 14.46 -5.75
CA ALA A 23 -22.31 14.15 -4.39
C ALA A 23 -20.80 13.86 -4.28
N PHE A 24 -20.11 13.57 -5.39
CA PHE A 24 -18.70 13.21 -5.38
C PHE A 24 -17.89 14.11 -6.32
N PRO A 25 -17.23 15.17 -5.81
CA PRO A 25 -16.21 15.85 -6.59
C PRO A 25 -15.15 14.83 -7.05
N PRO A 26 -14.65 14.92 -8.30
CA PRO A 26 -13.59 14.04 -8.78
C PRO A 26 -12.36 14.21 -7.87
N GLY A 27 -12.12 13.23 -7.00
CA GLY A 27 -11.06 13.30 -5.98
C GLY A 27 -11.53 13.10 -4.53
N ALA A 28 -12.83 12.96 -4.24
CA ALA A 28 -13.29 12.64 -2.88
C ALA A 28 -12.68 11.33 -2.33
N LEU A 29 -12.47 10.33 -3.20
CA LEU A 29 -11.76 9.08 -2.85
C LEU A 29 -10.24 9.24 -2.78
N ALA A 30 -9.68 10.29 -3.38
CA ALA A 30 -8.24 10.58 -3.36
C ALA A 30 -7.82 11.36 -2.10
N ARG A 31 -8.77 11.83 -1.28
CA ARG A 31 -8.50 12.51 -0.01
C ARG A 31 -8.41 11.54 1.17
N ASN A 32 -7.89 10.33 0.96
CA ASN A 32 -7.31 9.61 2.09
C ASN A 32 -5.98 10.28 2.41
N PRO A 33 -5.81 10.96 3.56
CA PRO A 33 -4.48 11.43 3.93
C PRO A 33 -3.62 10.19 4.05
N ILE A 34 -2.72 9.99 3.08
CA ILE A 34 -1.59 9.09 3.24
C ILE A 34 -0.94 9.65 4.50
N ALA A 35 -1.01 8.91 5.61
CA ALA A 35 -0.20 9.19 6.77
C ALA A 35 1.24 9.07 6.28
N GLY A 36 1.76 10.19 5.77
CA GLY A 36 3.10 10.28 5.25
C GLY A 36 3.97 9.77 6.37
N ILE A 37 4.81 8.78 6.06
CA ILE A 37 5.82 8.25 6.96
C ILE A 37 6.76 9.41 7.33
N ASN A 38 6.32 10.21 8.30
CA ASN A 38 6.99 11.41 8.79
C ASN A 38 7.94 10.93 9.87
N GLY A 39 9.13 10.56 9.42
CA GLY A 39 10.21 10.15 10.28
C GLY A 39 11.44 10.09 9.41
N LYS A 40 12.44 10.92 9.72
CA LYS A 40 13.77 10.80 9.15
C LYS A 40 14.28 9.40 9.46
N THR A 41 14.18 8.53 8.48
CA THR A 41 14.45 7.11 8.65
C THR A 41 15.91 6.82 8.41
N THR A 42 16.57 6.31 9.43
CA THR A 42 17.88 5.70 9.29
C THR A 42 17.72 4.39 8.54
N LEU A 43 18.35 4.30 7.37
CA LEU A 43 18.52 3.04 6.64
C LEU A 43 19.67 2.29 7.29
N THR A 44 19.35 1.31 8.12
CA THR A 44 20.34 0.52 8.83
C THR A 44 20.63 -0.77 8.04
N PRO A 45 21.89 -1.01 7.62
CA PRO A 45 22.25 -2.26 6.95
C PRO A 45 22.12 -3.43 7.93
N SER A 46 21.50 -4.52 7.48
CA SER A 46 21.29 -5.73 8.28
C SER A 46 21.28 -6.98 7.39
N LEU A 47 21.22 -8.17 8.01
CA LEU A 47 21.18 -9.47 7.33
C LEU A 47 19.83 -10.15 7.59
N CYS A 48 19.20 -10.67 6.53
CA CYS A 48 17.93 -11.37 6.62
C CYS A 48 18.12 -12.84 7.02
N GLU A 49 17.87 -13.17 8.29
CA GLU A 49 18.01 -14.54 8.83
C GLU A 49 16.73 -15.39 8.70
N MET A 50 16.01 -15.28 7.59
CA MET A 50 14.82 -16.11 7.36
C MET A 50 15.14 -17.44 6.70
N CYS A 51 16.27 -17.52 6.01
CA CYS A 51 16.79 -18.72 5.37
C CYS A 51 18.32 -18.70 5.38
N SER A 52 18.95 -19.85 5.13
CA SER A 52 20.41 -20.04 5.27
C SER A 52 21.27 -19.12 4.40
N PHE A 53 20.69 -18.53 3.35
CA PHE A 53 21.38 -17.63 2.44
C PHE A 53 21.69 -16.24 3.03
N ARG A 54 21.02 -15.83 4.12
CA ARG A 54 21.32 -14.58 4.86
C ARG A 54 21.48 -13.34 3.96
N CYS A 55 20.42 -12.97 3.22
CA CYS A 55 20.48 -11.85 2.26
C CYS A 55 20.91 -10.52 2.94
N PRO A 56 21.77 -9.71 2.30
CA PRO A 56 22.05 -8.35 2.75
C PRO A 56 20.87 -7.41 2.46
N ILE A 57 20.38 -6.74 3.50
CA ILE A 57 19.20 -5.87 3.46
C ILE A 57 19.48 -4.51 4.08
N GLN A 58 18.63 -3.52 3.79
CA GLN A 58 18.55 -2.25 4.50
C GLN A 58 17.16 -2.13 5.13
N ALA A 59 17.14 -1.90 6.43
CA ALA A 59 15.93 -1.74 7.21
C ALA A 59 15.70 -0.26 7.52
N GLN A 60 14.50 0.20 7.22
CA GLN A 60 14.02 1.53 7.56
C GLN A 60 13.46 1.47 8.98
N VAL A 61 14.09 2.17 9.93
CA VAL A 61 13.69 2.15 11.35
C VAL A 61 13.06 3.50 11.71
N VAL A 62 11.85 3.44 12.28
CA VAL A 62 11.12 4.59 12.86
C VAL A 62 10.71 4.23 14.26
N ASN A 63 11.00 5.07 15.26
CA ASN A 63 10.63 4.84 16.66
C ASN A 63 11.05 3.44 17.16
N ASN A 64 12.29 3.03 16.86
CA ASN A 64 12.87 1.71 17.19
C ASN A 64 12.13 0.50 16.58
N LYS A 65 11.21 0.72 15.64
CA LYS A 65 10.49 -0.34 14.93
C LYS A 65 10.88 -0.33 13.46
N THR A 66 11.13 -1.52 12.91
CA THR A 66 11.37 -1.68 11.48
C THR A 66 10.06 -1.53 10.74
N VAL A 67 9.90 -0.43 10.01
CA VAL A 67 8.68 -0.13 9.25
C VAL A 67 8.73 -0.69 7.84
N PHE A 68 9.92 -0.83 7.28
CA PHE A 68 10.11 -1.25 5.90
C PHE A 68 11.49 -1.88 5.68
N ILE A 69 11.55 -2.88 4.80
CA ILE A 69 12.78 -3.61 4.47
C ILE A 69 12.97 -3.63 2.96
N GLN A 70 14.18 -3.30 2.51
CA GLN A 70 14.60 -3.39 1.12
C GLN A 70 15.93 -4.14 1.00
N GLY A 71 16.26 -4.63 -0.19
CA GLY A 71 17.59 -5.18 -0.45
C GLY A 71 18.65 -4.08 -0.40
N ASN A 72 19.87 -4.43 0.00
CA ASN A 72 20.96 -3.47 0.08
C ASN A 72 21.59 -3.18 -1.31
N PRO A 73 21.36 -2.00 -1.94
CA PRO A 73 21.98 -1.66 -3.22
C PRO A 73 23.51 -1.69 -3.21
N SER A 74 24.15 -1.52 -2.06
CA SER A 74 25.61 -1.60 -1.93
C SER A 74 26.16 -3.03 -1.95
N ALA A 75 25.30 -4.06 -1.93
CA ALA A 75 25.73 -5.45 -1.99
C ALA A 75 25.84 -5.93 -3.45
N PRO A 76 27.04 -6.19 -4.00
CA PRO A 76 27.22 -6.46 -5.43
C PRO A 76 26.53 -7.73 -5.92
N GLN A 77 26.37 -8.74 -5.06
CA GLN A 77 25.80 -10.04 -5.44
C GLN A 77 24.26 -10.05 -5.53
N GLN A 78 23.58 -9.20 -4.76
CA GLN A 78 22.11 -9.25 -4.60
C GLN A 78 21.45 -7.90 -4.92
N GLY A 79 22.16 -6.79 -4.69
CA GLY A 79 21.65 -5.43 -4.87
C GLY A 79 20.34 -5.21 -4.10
N THR A 80 19.34 -4.67 -4.78
CA THR A 80 18.02 -4.39 -4.20
C THR A 80 17.08 -5.61 -4.18
N ARG A 81 17.54 -6.79 -4.59
CA ARG A 81 16.71 -8.00 -4.71
C ARG A 81 16.66 -8.77 -3.40
N ILE A 82 15.44 -9.06 -2.95
CA ILE A 82 15.15 -9.91 -1.78
C ILE A 82 13.98 -10.85 -2.12
N CYS A 83 13.86 -12.02 -1.51
CA CYS A 83 12.68 -12.88 -1.75
C CYS A 83 11.44 -12.32 -1.04
N ALA A 84 10.23 -12.66 -1.50
CA ALA A 84 8.96 -12.25 -0.88
C ALA A 84 9.02 -12.41 0.65
N ARG A 85 9.41 -13.61 1.09
CA ARG A 85 9.57 -14.00 2.50
C ARG A 85 10.34 -12.98 3.32
N GLY A 86 11.49 -12.54 2.80
CA GLY A 86 12.33 -11.55 3.46
C GLY A 86 11.74 -10.13 3.46
N ARG A 87 10.93 -9.77 2.45
CA ARG A 87 10.30 -8.45 2.34
C ARG A 87 9.10 -8.29 3.28
N GLU A 88 8.44 -9.39 3.60
CA GLU A 88 7.28 -9.43 4.49
C GLU A 88 7.67 -9.27 5.98
N ARG A 89 8.94 -9.51 6.32
CA ARG A 89 9.38 -9.58 7.71
C ARG A 89 9.31 -8.20 8.36
N ARG A 90 8.29 -7.94 9.17
CA ARG A 90 8.39 -6.91 10.20
C ARG A 90 9.20 -7.49 11.34
N GLN A 91 10.44 -7.00 11.53
CA GLN A 91 11.21 -7.37 12.71
C GLN A 91 10.37 -6.98 13.94
N PRO A 92 9.98 -7.91 14.82
CA PRO A 92 9.37 -7.53 16.08
C PRO A 92 10.36 -6.59 16.78
N GLY A 93 9.85 -5.42 17.18
CA GLY A 93 10.68 -4.38 17.79
C GLY A 93 11.51 -4.96 18.92
N GLN A 94 12.82 -4.69 18.87
CA GLN A 94 13.66 -4.69 20.06
C GLN A 94 13.15 -3.58 20.99
#